data_AF-A0A7J7CJ27-F1
#
_entry.id   AF-A0A7J7CJ27-F1
#
_cell.length_a   1.000
_cell.length_b   1.000
_cell.length_c   1.000
_cell.angle_alpha   90.00
_cell.angle_beta   90.00
_cell.angle_gamma   90.00
#
_symmetry.space_group_name_H-M   'P 1'
#
loop_
_entity.id
_entity.type
_entity.pdbx_description
1 polymer ?
#
loop_
_entity_poly.entity_id
_entity_poly.type
_entity_poly.pdbx_seq_one_letter_code
_entity_poly.pdbx_strand_id
1 'polypeptide(L)'
;MTGSIDGGDERPSPSTITATAKVGLSMSGNPFARIALLFVGVVLLSFLVLYLAADPLRFLPSFHHGLSPVKNDVELKRVLDNATMENKTVIITTVNDAWAEPDSILDVFLESFRVGDGTSKLVKHLDADIMWLRDPFKHFYPKADFQIACDHFIGDSYSRNNSPNGGFTFVRSNHRTILFYKFWYNSRTKYPGLHDQHVLNEIKNDTSITKEIGLKMRFLDTSYFGGFCEPSKDFNEVCTMHANCCVGLENKVLDLKIVIQDWGEFQSLPPNQKSRQSQAKWGVPQHCSMYYHPQERKIKDEQHH
;
A
#
# COMPACT_ATOMS: atom_id res chain seq x y z
N MET A 1 48.98 -86.87 -49.39
CA MET A 1 50.06 -87.58 -48.69
C MET A 1 50.25 -86.92 -47.33
N THR A 2 50.18 -87.71 -46.25
CA THR A 2 50.80 -87.53 -44.91
C THR A 2 50.62 -86.18 -44.19
N GLY A 3 50.16 -86.03 -42.95
CA GLY A 3 50.02 -86.91 -41.78
C GLY A 3 50.32 -86.10 -40.50
N SER A 4 49.51 -86.32 -39.45
CA SER A 4 49.78 -86.17 -38.00
C SER A 4 50.02 -84.79 -37.31
N ILE A 5 49.02 -84.38 -36.49
CA ILE A 5 48.96 -84.28 -34.99
C ILE A 5 50.31 -84.05 -34.25
N ASP A 6 50.53 -83.21 -33.22
CA ASP A 6 49.78 -82.64 -32.06
C ASP A 6 50.47 -81.30 -31.66
N GLY A 7 49.84 -80.27 -31.06
CA GLY A 7 49.43 -80.20 -29.65
C GLY A 7 50.35 -79.24 -28.86
N GLY A 8 49.83 -78.11 -28.38
CA GLY A 8 50.58 -77.14 -27.55
C GLY A 8 49.84 -75.83 -27.29
N ASP A 9 49.52 -75.58 -26.01
CA ASP A 9 48.55 -74.64 -25.45
C ASP A 9 49.12 -73.24 -25.11
N GLU A 10 48.19 -72.33 -24.80
CA GLU A 10 48.28 -71.10 -24.01
C GLU A 10 48.49 -69.71 -24.66
N ARG A 11 47.35 -68.99 -24.65
CA ARG A 11 47.11 -67.61 -24.15
C ARG A 11 47.03 -66.48 -25.19
N PRO A 12 45.81 -66.01 -25.56
CA PRO A 12 45.62 -64.78 -26.31
C PRO A 12 45.35 -63.58 -25.40
N SER A 13 45.95 -62.44 -25.78
CA SER A 13 45.77 -61.11 -25.22
C SER A 13 44.32 -60.59 -25.35
N PRO A 14 43.84 -59.75 -24.41
CA PRO A 14 42.46 -59.28 -24.44
C PRO A 14 42.30 -58.11 -25.43
N SER A 15 41.52 -58.35 -26.49
CA SER A 15 41.00 -57.32 -27.38
C SER A 15 39.84 -56.57 -26.72
N THR A 16 39.96 -55.24 -26.67
CA THR A 16 39.00 -54.25 -26.21
C THR A 16 37.60 -54.46 -26.80
N ILE A 17 36.62 -54.80 -25.95
CA ILE A 17 35.19 -54.75 -26.27
C ILE A 17 34.64 -53.40 -25.77
N THR A 18 34.28 -52.52 -26.70
CA THR A 18 33.54 -51.28 -26.39
C THR A 18 32.05 -51.61 -26.32
N ALA A 19 31.53 -51.82 -25.10
CA ALA A 19 30.09 -51.91 -24.86
C ALA A 19 29.52 -50.52 -24.54
N THR A 20 28.81 -49.93 -25.50
CA THR A 20 27.94 -48.76 -25.27
C THR A 20 26.65 -49.23 -24.61
N ALA A 21 26.53 -49.02 -23.29
CA ALA A 21 25.26 -49.23 -22.59
C ALA A 21 24.28 -48.10 -22.95
N LYS A 22 23.30 -48.40 -23.82
CA LYS A 22 22.05 -47.63 -23.91
C LYS A 22 21.26 -47.87 -22.62
N VAL A 23 21.21 -46.88 -21.73
CA VAL A 23 20.23 -46.86 -20.64
C VAL A 23 18.87 -46.51 -21.26
N GLY A 24 18.15 -47.52 -21.73
CA GLY A 24 16.72 -47.43 -21.99
C GLY A 24 15.98 -47.70 -20.69
N LEU A 25 15.28 -46.70 -20.13
CA LEU A 25 14.30 -46.94 -19.07
C LEU A 25 13.11 -47.71 -19.67
N SER A 26 13.18 -49.04 -19.62
CA SER A 26 12.02 -49.91 -19.85
C SER A 26 11.25 -50.02 -18.53
N MET A 27 10.15 -49.27 -18.40
CA MET A 27 9.23 -49.37 -17.26
C MET A 27 8.09 -50.35 -17.57
N SER A 28 8.33 -51.63 -17.34
CA SER A 28 7.31 -52.67 -17.27
C SER A 28 6.71 -52.77 -15.86
N GLY A 29 5.38 -52.73 -15.75
CA GLY A 29 4.62 -53.45 -14.72
C GLY A 29 4.30 -52.77 -13.38
N ASN A 30 3.29 -51.87 -13.35
CA ASN A 30 2.18 -51.83 -12.37
C ASN A 30 1.33 -50.56 -12.66
N PRO A 31 0.05 -50.68 -13.08
CA PRO A 31 -0.79 -49.52 -13.39
C PRO A 31 -0.98 -48.58 -12.18
N PHE A 32 -0.99 -49.12 -10.96
CA PHE A 32 -1.10 -48.32 -9.74
C PHE A 32 0.15 -47.47 -9.47
N ALA A 33 1.34 -47.98 -9.78
CA ALA A 33 2.58 -47.23 -9.63
C ALA A 33 2.65 -46.06 -10.62
N ARG A 34 2.14 -46.24 -11.84
CA ARG A 34 2.06 -45.16 -12.84
C ARG A 34 1.07 -44.08 -12.44
N ILE A 35 -0.10 -44.46 -11.93
CA ILE A 35 -1.10 -43.52 -11.42
C ILE A 35 -0.57 -42.76 -10.21
N ALA A 36 0.11 -43.45 -9.29
CA ALA A 36 0.74 -42.82 -8.13
C ALA A 36 1.84 -41.81 -8.53
N LEU A 37 2.70 -42.15 -9.49
CA LEU A 37 3.72 -41.23 -10.02
C LEU A 37 3.11 -40.01 -10.72
N LEU A 38 2.04 -40.21 -11.49
CA LEU A 38 1.31 -39.09 -12.10
C LEU A 38 0.66 -38.20 -11.04
N PHE A 39 0.05 -38.79 -10.02
CA PHE A 39 -0.57 -38.05 -8.93
C PHE A 39 0.45 -37.24 -8.12
N VAL A 40 1.59 -37.85 -7.76
CA VAL A 40 2.70 -37.14 -7.11
C VAL A 40 3.23 -36.03 -8.01
N GLY A 41 3.36 -36.27 -9.33
CA GLY A 41 3.76 -35.25 -10.29
C GLY A 41 2.78 -34.08 -10.36
N VAL A 42 1.48 -34.34 -10.39
CA VAL A 42 0.43 -33.30 -10.38
C VAL A 42 0.43 -32.53 -9.07
N VAL A 43 0.58 -33.21 -7.93
CA VAL A 43 0.66 -32.57 -6.62
C VAL A 43 1.91 -31.68 -6.53
N LEU A 44 3.09 -32.18 -6.91
CA LEU A 44 4.32 -31.38 -6.93
C LEU A 44 4.24 -30.20 -7.90
N LEU A 45 3.62 -30.38 -9.08
CA LEU A 45 3.39 -29.31 -10.03
C LEU A 45 2.40 -28.27 -9.48
N SER A 46 1.35 -28.70 -8.78
CA SER A 46 0.39 -27.80 -8.15
C SER A 46 1.03 -27.00 -7.01
N PHE A 47 1.89 -27.63 -6.19
CA PHE A 47 2.68 -26.95 -5.18
C PHE A 47 3.71 -26.00 -5.80
N LEU A 48 4.32 -26.36 -6.94
CA LEU A 48 5.20 -25.46 -7.68
C LEU A 48 4.43 -24.27 -8.24
N VAL A 49 3.27 -24.48 -8.87
CA VAL A 49 2.42 -23.39 -9.39
C VAL A 49 1.95 -22.48 -8.25
N LEU A 50 1.54 -23.03 -7.12
CA LEU A 50 1.18 -22.27 -5.92
C LEU A 50 2.39 -21.53 -5.33
N TYR A 51 3.57 -22.15 -5.29
CA TYR A 51 4.82 -21.51 -4.85
C TYR A 51 5.23 -20.36 -5.79
N LEU A 52 5.08 -20.54 -7.10
CA LEU A 52 5.35 -19.50 -8.10
C LEU A 52 4.29 -18.38 -8.11
N ALA A 53 3.04 -18.69 -7.73
CA ALA A 53 1.95 -17.72 -7.59
C ALA A 53 1.98 -16.99 -6.24
N ALA A 54 2.51 -17.64 -5.19
CA ALA A 54 2.72 -17.07 -3.86
C ALA A 54 4.01 -16.26 -3.74
N ASP A 55 4.77 -16.12 -4.83
CA ASP A 55 6.01 -15.36 -4.92
C ASP A 55 5.68 -13.86 -5.07
N PRO A 56 5.66 -13.05 -3.99
CA PRO A 56 5.20 -11.65 -4.04
C PRO A 56 6.20 -10.75 -4.79
N LEU A 57 7.35 -11.30 -5.18
CA LEU A 57 8.54 -10.62 -5.69
C LEU A 57 8.71 -10.69 -7.22
N ARG A 58 7.80 -11.33 -7.95
CA ARG A 58 7.85 -11.40 -9.43
C ARG A 58 7.41 -10.11 -10.15
N PHE A 59 7.08 -9.06 -9.40
CA PHE A 59 6.90 -7.71 -9.94
C PHE A 59 8.20 -6.87 -9.95
N LEU A 60 9.36 -7.45 -9.62
CA LEU A 60 10.64 -6.79 -9.81
C LEU A 60 11.24 -7.19 -11.17
N PRO A 61 11.38 -6.25 -12.13
CA PRO A 61 12.17 -6.51 -13.31
C PRO A 61 13.63 -6.74 -12.90
N SER A 62 14.27 -7.71 -13.56
CA SER A 62 15.66 -8.12 -13.38
C SER A 62 16.61 -6.95 -13.10
N PHE A 63 17.08 -6.88 -11.85
CA PHE A 63 18.14 -5.98 -11.41
C PHE A 63 19.49 -6.49 -11.93
N HIS A 64 19.85 -6.13 -13.17
CA HIS A 64 21.24 -6.12 -13.60
C HIS A 64 21.50 -4.89 -14.46
N HIS A 65 21.75 -3.75 -13.80
CA HIS A 65 22.87 -2.84 -14.08
C HIS A 65 22.79 -1.61 -13.14
N GLY A 66 23.84 -1.38 -12.35
CA GLY A 66 24.05 -0.11 -11.63
C GLY A 66 23.81 -0.17 -10.11
N LEU A 67 24.66 -0.91 -9.40
CA LEU A 67 24.76 -0.88 -7.94
C LEU A 67 25.19 0.52 -7.44
N SER A 68 24.32 1.18 -6.67
CA SER A 68 24.76 1.82 -5.43
C SER A 68 23.90 1.28 -4.28
N PRO A 69 24.27 0.13 -3.70
CA PRO A 69 23.47 -0.58 -2.69
C PRO A 69 23.44 0.17 -1.35
N VAL A 70 24.35 1.13 -1.15
CA VAL A 70 24.49 1.86 0.12
C VAL A 70 23.36 2.87 0.34
N LYS A 71 22.75 3.42 -0.72
CA LYS A 71 21.77 4.51 -0.59
C LYS A 71 20.38 4.01 -0.18
N ASN A 72 19.95 2.87 -0.73
CA ASN A 72 18.64 2.28 -0.47
C ASN A 72 18.52 1.74 0.97
N ASP A 73 19.60 1.18 1.52
CA ASP A 73 19.60 0.66 2.90
C ASP A 73 19.51 1.80 3.92
N VAL A 74 20.22 2.91 3.69
CA VAL A 74 20.13 4.12 4.52
C VAL A 74 18.73 4.75 4.42
N GLU A 75 18.12 4.70 3.24
CA GLU A 75 16.83 5.28 2.91
C GLU A 75 15.65 4.51 3.54
N LEU A 76 15.63 3.18 3.39
CA LEU A 76 14.65 2.31 4.03
C LEU A 76 14.81 2.36 5.56
N LYS A 77 16.04 2.33 6.05
CA LYS A 77 16.32 2.46 7.49
C LYS A 77 15.76 3.76 8.05
N ARG A 78 15.86 4.88 7.32
CA ARG A 78 15.32 6.18 7.75
C ARG A 78 13.78 6.23 7.73
N VAL A 79 13.15 5.62 6.72
CA VAL A 79 11.67 5.52 6.66
C VAL A 79 11.16 4.69 7.83
N LEU A 80 11.83 3.57 8.10
CA LEU A 80 11.52 2.75 9.27
C LEU A 80 11.76 3.57 10.54
N ASP A 81 12.94 4.16 10.74
CA ASP A 81 13.28 4.98 11.91
C ASP A 81 12.22 6.11 12.17
N ASN A 82 11.66 6.71 11.12
CA ASN A 82 10.61 7.74 11.26
C ASN A 82 9.22 7.16 11.54
N ALA A 83 8.90 6.02 10.95
CA ALA A 83 7.64 5.31 11.21
C ALA A 83 7.72 4.47 12.49
N THR A 84 8.89 4.38 13.12
CA THR A 84 9.10 3.55 14.31
C THR A 84 8.58 4.21 15.57
N MET A 85 7.96 3.37 16.41
CA MET A 85 7.63 3.65 17.80
C MET A 85 8.86 3.99 18.65
N GLU A 86 8.67 4.46 19.89
CA GLU A 86 9.76 4.73 20.86
C GLU A 86 10.71 3.53 21.06
N ASN A 87 10.21 2.30 20.86
CA ASN A 87 10.98 1.06 20.93
C ASN A 87 11.49 0.55 19.56
N LYS A 88 11.48 1.38 18.52
CA LYS A 88 11.92 1.05 17.15
C LYS A 88 11.06 0.03 16.38
N THR A 89 9.75 0.01 16.57
CA THR A 89 8.83 -0.90 15.86
C THR A 89 7.96 -0.16 14.83
N VAL A 90 7.79 -0.69 13.61
CA VAL A 90 6.86 -0.19 12.57
C VAL A 90 5.87 -1.28 12.20
N ILE A 91 4.59 -0.94 12.02
CA ILE A 91 3.57 -1.85 11.50
C ILE A 91 2.97 -1.23 10.25
N ILE A 92 3.07 -1.95 9.13
CA ILE A 92 2.54 -1.53 7.83
C ILE A 92 1.51 -2.57 7.41
N THR A 93 0.30 -2.12 7.09
CA THR A 93 -0.77 -2.99 6.58
C THR A 93 -1.35 -2.37 5.31
N THR A 94 -1.54 -3.18 4.29
CA THR A 94 -2.19 -2.82 3.03
C THR A 94 -3.55 -3.52 2.98
N VAL A 95 -4.63 -2.80 2.74
CA VAL A 95 -5.99 -3.37 2.74
C VAL A 95 -6.62 -3.16 1.36
N ASN A 96 -7.37 -4.16 0.88
CA ASN A 96 -8.22 -4.05 -0.32
C ASN A 96 -9.68 -4.29 0.06
N ASP A 97 -10.62 -4.04 -0.86
CA ASP A 97 -12.06 -4.14 -0.61
C ASP A 97 -12.47 -5.51 -0.03
N ALA A 98 -11.98 -6.61 -0.60
CA ALA A 98 -12.31 -7.96 -0.13
C ALA A 98 -11.79 -8.25 1.28
N TRP A 99 -10.73 -7.55 1.71
CA TRP A 99 -10.17 -7.66 3.05
C TRP A 99 -10.87 -6.73 4.04
N ALA A 100 -11.71 -5.79 3.59
CA ALA A 100 -12.41 -4.82 4.42
C ALA A 100 -13.91 -5.14 4.61
N GLU A 101 -14.42 -6.22 4.01
CA GLU A 101 -15.77 -6.71 4.23
C GLU A 101 -16.00 -7.11 5.71
N PRO A 102 -17.24 -7.05 6.24
CA PRO A 102 -17.53 -7.57 7.58
C PRO A 102 -17.13 -9.04 7.74
N ASP A 103 -16.61 -9.39 8.91
CA ASP A 103 -16.09 -10.72 9.27
C ASP A 103 -14.95 -11.21 8.34
N SER A 104 -14.19 -10.27 7.76
CA SER A 104 -13.09 -10.58 6.84
C SER A 104 -11.70 -10.37 7.45
N ILE A 105 -10.66 -10.32 6.59
CA ILE A 105 -9.26 -10.30 7.00
C ILE A 105 -8.94 -9.07 7.86
N LEU A 106 -9.51 -7.90 7.57
CA LEU A 106 -9.29 -6.69 8.37
C LEU A 106 -9.88 -6.84 9.77
N ASP A 107 -11.04 -7.47 9.92
CA ASP A 107 -11.63 -7.70 11.25
C ASP A 107 -10.80 -8.68 12.06
N VAL A 108 -10.36 -9.78 11.44
CA VAL A 108 -9.44 -10.74 12.09
C VAL A 108 -8.09 -10.09 12.42
N PHE A 109 -7.60 -9.21 11.54
CA PHE A 109 -6.37 -8.44 11.75
C PHE A 109 -6.52 -7.43 12.89
N LEU A 110 -7.59 -6.63 12.93
CA LEU A 110 -7.88 -5.68 14.01
C LEU A 110 -8.12 -6.41 15.34
N GLU A 111 -8.81 -7.55 15.30
CA GLU A 111 -9.02 -8.41 16.47
C GLU A 111 -7.70 -8.97 17.00
N SER A 112 -6.75 -9.33 16.12
CA SER A 112 -5.41 -9.78 16.52
C SER A 112 -4.66 -8.74 17.37
N PHE A 113 -4.88 -7.44 17.13
CA PHE A 113 -4.32 -6.42 18.02
C PHE A 113 -5.00 -6.39 19.38
N ARG A 114 -6.32 -6.62 19.44
CA ARG A 114 -7.11 -6.55 20.68
C ARG A 114 -6.81 -7.72 21.62
N VAL A 115 -6.74 -8.94 21.09
CA VAL A 115 -6.47 -10.16 21.87
C VAL A 115 -4.99 -10.48 22.03
N GLY A 116 -4.12 -9.85 21.23
CA GLY A 116 -2.68 -10.01 21.31
C GLY A 116 -2.07 -9.36 22.56
N ASP A 117 -1.00 -9.96 23.07
CA ASP A 117 -0.31 -9.51 24.28
C ASP A 117 0.43 -8.18 24.04
N GLY A 118 -0.05 -7.11 24.66
CA GLY A 118 0.55 -5.78 24.56
C GLY A 118 0.41 -5.07 23.20
N THR A 119 -0.34 -5.64 22.26
CA THR A 119 -0.52 -5.11 20.88
C THR A 119 -1.70 -4.16 20.73
N SER A 120 -2.64 -4.12 21.67
CA SER A 120 -3.88 -3.32 21.55
C SER A 120 -3.62 -1.83 21.34
N LYS A 121 -2.53 -1.32 21.93
CA LYS A 121 -2.09 0.07 21.77
C LYS A 121 -1.62 0.42 20.35
N LEU A 122 -1.38 -0.55 19.47
CA LEU A 122 -0.77 -0.33 18.16
C LEU A 122 -1.79 0.08 17.08
N VAL A 123 -3.06 -0.26 17.28
CA VAL A 123 -4.17 0.07 16.36
C VAL A 123 -4.26 1.58 16.10
N LYS A 124 -3.90 2.41 17.09
CA LYS A 124 -3.91 3.88 16.99
C LYS A 124 -2.91 4.48 16.00
N HIS A 125 -2.03 3.64 15.44
CA HIS A 125 -0.99 4.06 14.50
C HIS A 125 -1.35 3.74 13.04
N LEU A 126 -2.55 3.20 12.79
CA LEU A 126 -3.14 3.11 11.46
C LEU A 126 -3.83 4.45 11.14
N ASP A 127 -3.69 4.93 9.90
CA ASP A 127 -4.45 6.10 9.43
C ASP A 127 -5.91 5.69 9.19
N ALA A 128 -6.64 5.63 10.29
CA ALA A 128 -7.99 5.08 10.41
C ALA A 128 -9.01 6.17 10.82
N ASP A 129 -8.64 7.43 10.70
CA ASP A 129 -9.44 8.57 11.15
C ASP A 129 -10.25 9.24 10.02
N ILE A 130 -10.47 8.52 8.92
CA ILE A 130 -11.30 8.91 7.78
C ILE A 130 -12.52 7.99 7.70
N MET A 131 -13.71 8.56 7.86
CA MET A 131 -14.98 7.83 7.73
C MET A 131 -15.45 7.87 6.29
N TRP A 132 -15.74 6.70 5.74
CA TRP A 132 -16.30 6.52 4.40
C TRP A 132 -17.82 6.46 4.49
N LEU A 133 -18.49 7.42 3.86
CA LEU A 133 -19.93 7.63 3.98
C LEU A 133 -20.62 7.32 2.64
N ARG A 134 -19.96 7.55 1.51
CA ARG A 134 -20.50 7.28 0.18
C ARG A 134 -19.39 6.88 -0.80
N ASP A 135 -19.78 6.14 -1.83
CA ASP A 135 -18.93 5.83 -2.98
C ASP A 135 -18.31 7.12 -3.58
N PRO A 136 -16.98 7.27 -3.54
CA PRO A 136 -16.28 8.45 -4.05
C PRO A 136 -16.05 8.45 -5.56
N PHE A 137 -16.24 7.31 -6.25
CA PHE A 137 -15.63 7.08 -7.56
C PHE A 137 -16.20 8.02 -8.63
N LYS A 138 -17.44 8.46 -8.45
CA LYS A 138 -18.10 9.46 -9.31
C LYS A 138 -17.45 10.86 -9.22
N HIS A 139 -16.69 11.14 -8.16
CA HIS A 139 -16.05 12.43 -7.90
C HIS A 139 -14.54 12.44 -8.21
N PHE A 140 -13.94 11.29 -8.53
CA PHE A 140 -12.55 11.25 -8.97
C PHE A 140 -12.40 11.74 -10.41
N TYR A 141 -11.27 12.38 -10.69
CA TYR A 141 -10.90 12.84 -12.02
C TYR A 141 -10.23 11.71 -12.82
N PRO A 142 -10.89 11.09 -13.82
CA PRO A 142 -10.38 9.85 -14.42
C PRO A 142 -9.04 10.00 -15.16
N LYS A 143 -8.74 11.22 -15.60
CA LYS A 143 -7.52 11.58 -16.35
C LYS A 143 -6.37 12.10 -15.46
N ALA A 144 -6.57 12.18 -14.15
CA ALA A 144 -5.55 12.62 -13.20
C ALA A 144 -4.63 11.46 -12.81
N ASP A 145 -3.36 11.77 -12.56
CA ASP A 145 -2.35 10.82 -12.11
C ASP A 145 -2.33 10.72 -10.58
N PHE A 146 -2.45 11.87 -9.92
CA PHE A 146 -2.38 12.01 -8.46
C PHE A 146 -3.49 12.96 -8.00
N GLN A 147 -4.31 12.51 -7.06
CA GLN A 147 -5.39 13.29 -6.47
C GLN A 147 -5.30 13.21 -4.95
N ILE A 148 -5.50 14.33 -4.27
CA ILE A 148 -5.29 14.43 -2.81
C ILE A 148 -6.40 15.25 -2.16
N ALA A 149 -6.84 14.82 -0.98
CA ALA A 149 -7.76 15.58 -0.12
C ALA A 149 -7.16 16.93 0.31
N CYS A 150 -7.99 17.81 0.85
CA CYS A 150 -7.56 19.14 1.27
C CYS A 150 -8.04 19.46 2.68
N ASP A 151 -7.22 20.18 3.44
CA ASP A 151 -7.67 20.90 4.64
C ASP A 151 -8.45 22.15 4.27
N HIS A 152 -8.14 22.75 3.11
CA HIS A 152 -8.89 23.86 2.54
C HIS A 152 -8.97 23.78 1.02
N PHE A 153 -10.18 23.83 0.47
CA PHE A 153 -10.43 23.83 -0.97
C PHE A 153 -10.92 25.20 -1.45
N ILE A 154 -10.21 25.79 -2.42
CA ILE A 154 -10.47 27.15 -2.88
C ILE A 154 -11.51 27.24 -4.00
N GLY A 155 -12.06 26.11 -4.44
CA GLY A 155 -13.04 26.03 -5.54
C GLY A 155 -12.46 25.68 -6.93
N ASP A 156 -11.15 25.45 -7.04
CA ASP A 156 -10.52 24.97 -8.29
C ASP A 156 -9.58 23.79 -8.01
N SER A 157 -9.92 22.63 -8.56
CA SER A 157 -9.15 21.40 -8.42
C SER A 157 -7.85 21.35 -9.22
N TYR A 158 -7.59 22.28 -10.14
CA TYR A 158 -6.26 22.43 -10.77
C TYR A 158 -5.32 23.31 -9.94
N SER A 159 -5.87 24.19 -9.11
CA SER A 159 -5.07 25.18 -8.40
C SER A 159 -4.19 24.54 -7.36
N ARG A 160 -2.88 24.78 -7.48
CA ARG A 160 -1.88 24.35 -6.49
C ARG A 160 -1.89 25.21 -5.23
N ASN A 161 -2.75 26.22 -5.16
CA ASN A 161 -2.95 27.04 -3.97
C ASN A 161 -3.88 26.39 -2.93
N ASN A 162 -4.56 25.29 -3.28
CA ASN A 162 -5.26 24.46 -2.29
C ASN A 162 -4.29 23.98 -1.21
N SER A 163 -4.81 23.69 -0.01
CA SER A 163 -4.06 23.15 1.12
C SER A 163 -4.21 21.62 1.16
N PRO A 164 -3.34 20.83 0.51
CA PRO A 164 -3.44 19.38 0.49
C PRO A 164 -3.31 18.79 1.90
N ASN A 165 -4.08 17.74 2.14
CA ASN A 165 -4.06 16.91 3.33
C ASN A 165 -3.53 15.50 2.98
N GLY A 166 -2.57 15.00 3.76
CA GLY A 166 -1.92 13.71 3.50
C GLY A 166 -2.73 12.47 3.83
N GLY A 167 -3.86 12.59 4.52
CA GLY A 167 -4.66 11.47 5.00
C GLY A 167 -5.42 10.72 3.92
N PHE A 168 -5.71 11.35 2.78
CA PHE A 168 -6.34 10.66 1.66
C PHE A 168 -5.76 11.05 0.30
N THR A 169 -5.34 10.03 -0.45
CA THR A 169 -4.91 10.16 -1.84
C THR A 169 -5.55 9.09 -2.71
N PHE A 170 -5.91 9.46 -3.94
CA PHE A 170 -6.29 8.53 -4.99
C PHE A 170 -5.36 8.70 -6.18
N VAL A 171 -4.65 7.63 -6.54
CA VAL A 171 -3.54 7.70 -7.50
C VAL A 171 -3.66 6.63 -8.58
N ARG A 172 -3.30 6.98 -9.80
CA ARG A 172 -3.13 6.02 -10.89
C ARG A 172 -1.72 5.49 -10.90
N SER A 173 -1.57 4.16 -10.93
CA SER A 173 -0.26 3.56 -11.14
C SER A 173 0.21 3.81 -12.57
N ASN A 174 1.20 4.69 -12.73
CA ASN A 174 1.86 4.97 -14.00
C ASN A 174 3.24 5.59 -13.77
N HIS A 175 4.00 5.75 -14.85
CA HIS A 175 5.36 6.27 -14.79
C HIS A 175 5.46 7.67 -14.15
N ARG A 176 4.50 8.57 -14.41
CA ARG A 176 4.50 9.93 -13.86
C ARG A 176 4.30 9.91 -12.35
N THR A 177 3.36 9.10 -11.87
CA THR A 177 3.10 8.92 -10.43
C THR A 177 4.33 8.34 -9.72
N ILE A 178 5.02 7.36 -10.31
CA ILE A 178 6.26 6.79 -9.75
C ILE A 178 7.35 7.86 -9.64
N LEU A 179 7.57 8.64 -10.72
CA LEU A 179 8.55 9.72 -10.71
C LEU A 179 8.19 10.81 -9.69
N PHE A 180 6.92 11.15 -9.57
CA PHE A 180 6.45 12.12 -8.58
C PHE A 180 6.67 11.65 -7.15
N TYR A 181 6.34 10.40 -6.81
CA TYR A 181 6.61 9.88 -5.47
C TYR A 181 8.11 9.88 -5.15
N LYS A 182 8.97 9.52 -6.12
CA LYS A 182 10.43 9.63 -5.94
C LYS A 182 10.85 11.08 -5.71
N PHE A 183 10.34 12.02 -6.49
CA PHE A 183 10.63 13.44 -6.34
C PHE A 183 10.19 13.94 -4.95
N TRP A 184 8.93 13.74 -4.57
CA TRP A 184 8.37 14.15 -3.29
C TRP A 184 9.11 13.51 -2.11
N TYR A 185 9.38 12.21 -2.17
CA TYR A 185 10.16 11.48 -1.18
C TYR A 185 11.55 12.13 -0.99
N ASN A 186 12.25 12.40 -2.10
CA ASN A 186 13.60 12.94 -2.09
C ASN A 186 13.64 14.40 -1.62
N SER A 187 12.57 15.18 -1.85
CA SER A 187 12.49 16.57 -1.38
C SER A 187 12.67 16.72 0.13
N ARG A 188 12.42 15.68 0.90
CA ARG A 188 12.62 15.68 2.37
C ARG A 188 14.07 15.92 2.78
N THR A 189 15.05 15.67 1.91
CA THR A 189 16.45 16.03 2.19
C THR A 189 16.67 17.54 2.15
N LYS A 190 15.87 18.27 1.36
CA LYS A 190 15.88 19.74 1.30
C LYS A 190 15.07 20.37 2.43
N TYR A 191 14.09 19.64 2.96
CA TYR A 191 13.19 20.07 4.03
C TYR A 191 13.23 19.11 5.23
N PRO A 192 14.38 18.99 5.93
CA PRO A 192 14.52 18.06 7.04
C PRO A 192 13.61 18.46 8.21
N GLY A 193 13.03 17.46 8.88
CA GLY A 193 12.15 17.66 10.04
C GLY A 193 10.71 18.07 9.72
N LEU A 194 10.38 18.35 8.45
CA LEU A 194 9.00 18.61 8.05
C LEU A 194 8.21 17.31 7.81
N HIS A 195 6.94 17.32 8.19
CA HIS A 195 5.97 16.27 7.88
C HIS A 195 5.70 16.22 6.35
N ASP A 196 5.38 15.04 5.81
CA ASP A 196 5.25 14.81 4.36
C ASP A 196 4.23 15.76 3.69
N GLN A 197 3.14 16.08 4.38
CA GLN A 197 2.15 17.08 3.93
C GLN A 197 2.75 18.50 3.79
N HIS A 198 3.62 18.91 4.72
CA HIS A 198 4.28 20.22 4.64
C HIS A 198 5.32 20.23 3.52
N VAL A 199 6.07 19.12 3.36
CA VAL A 199 6.99 18.99 2.22
C VAL A 199 6.25 19.06 0.89
N LEU A 200 5.07 18.47 0.78
CA LEU A 200 4.24 18.60 -0.43
C LEU A 200 3.85 20.05 -0.69
N ASN A 201 3.51 20.80 0.36
CA ASN A 201 3.17 22.22 0.24
C ASN A 201 4.35 23.07 -0.26
N GLU A 202 5.56 22.75 0.16
CA GLU A 202 6.78 23.42 -0.31
C GLU A 202 7.05 23.13 -1.80
N ILE A 203 6.82 21.89 -2.26
CA ILE A 203 7.26 21.47 -3.60
C ILE A 203 6.15 21.47 -4.65
N LYS A 204 4.87 21.53 -4.29
CA LYS A 204 3.77 21.40 -5.26
C LYS A 204 3.89 22.38 -6.43
N ASN A 205 4.46 23.56 -6.19
CA ASN A 205 4.67 24.59 -7.19
C ASN A 205 5.94 24.43 -8.05
N ASP A 206 6.83 23.49 -7.69
CA ASP A 206 8.07 23.21 -8.42
C ASP A 206 7.77 22.86 -9.89
N THR A 207 8.55 23.45 -10.80
CA THR A 207 8.36 23.26 -12.24
C THR A 207 8.67 21.84 -12.70
N SER A 208 9.49 21.09 -11.96
CA SER A 208 9.84 19.69 -12.26
C SER A 208 8.58 18.81 -12.27
N ILE A 209 7.61 19.08 -11.39
CA ILE A 209 6.33 18.33 -11.32
C ILE A 209 5.54 18.47 -12.63
N THR A 210 5.47 19.67 -13.20
CA THR A 210 4.63 19.93 -14.38
C THR A 210 5.38 19.83 -15.70
N LYS A 211 6.67 20.19 -15.76
CA LYS A 211 7.44 20.24 -17.00
C LYS A 211 8.23 18.96 -17.27
N GLU A 212 8.85 18.38 -16.24
CA GLU A 212 9.70 17.19 -16.41
C GLU A 212 8.90 15.91 -16.21
N ILE A 213 8.18 15.82 -15.10
CA ILE A 213 7.33 14.67 -14.78
C ILE A 213 6.03 14.72 -15.59
N GLY A 214 5.52 15.93 -15.85
CA GLY A 214 4.23 16.10 -16.53
C GLY A 214 3.05 15.59 -15.72
N LEU A 215 3.15 15.59 -14.39
CA LEU A 215 2.14 15.02 -13.49
C LEU A 215 0.82 15.78 -13.59
N LYS A 216 -0.27 15.05 -13.77
CA LYS A 216 -1.63 15.59 -13.69
C LYS A 216 -2.14 15.49 -12.26
N MET A 217 -1.84 16.51 -11.46
CA MET A 217 -2.32 16.64 -10.09
C MET A 217 -3.72 17.24 -10.03
N ARG A 218 -4.56 16.74 -9.11
CA ARG A 218 -5.85 17.35 -8.76
C ARG A 218 -6.03 17.43 -7.26
N PHE A 219 -6.71 18.45 -6.81
CA PHE A 219 -7.14 18.62 -5.42
C PHE A 219 -8.61 18.25 -5.32
N LEU A 220 -8.93 17.43 -4.33
CA LEU A 220 -10.28 16.94 -4.10
C LEU A 220 -11.10 17.99 -3.33
N ASP A 221 -12.34 18.20 -3.79
CA ASP A 221 -13.27 19.18 -3.24
C ASP A 221 -13.79 18.73 -1.87
N THR A 222 -13.71 19.61 -0.88
CA THR A 222 -14.15 19.40 0.51
C THR A 222 -15.65 19.16 0.64
N SER A 223 -16.43 19.51 -0.40
CA SER A 223 -17.86 19.19 -0.48
C SER A 223 -18.11 17.68 -0.55
N TYR A 224 -17.17 16.91 -1.11
CA TYR A 224 -17.23 15.45 -1.20
C TYR A 224 -16.22 14.79 -0.26
N PHE A 225 -15.01 15.33 -0.16
CA PHE A 225 -13.90 14.79 0.64
C PHE A 225 -13.60 15.74 1.81
N GLY A 226 -14.58 15.88 2.70
CA GLY A 226 -14.52 16.84 3.80
C GLY A 226 -13.65 16.36 4.96
N GLY A 227 -13.42 17.27 5.91
CA GLY A 227 -12.82 16.95 7.19
C GLY A 227 -13.16 18.01 8.23
N PHE A 228 -12.76 17.86 9.50
CA PHE A 228 -13.11 18.83 10.54
C PHE A 228 -12.56 20.24 10.28
N CYS A 229 -11.48 20.40 9.49
CA CYS A 229 -11.01 21.72 9.04
C CYS A 229 -12.06 22.43 8.16
N GLU A 230 -12.68 21.67 7.26
CA GLU A 230 -13.66 22.15 6.30
C GLU A 230 -14.72 21.07 6.03
N PRO A 231 -15.72 20.94 6.91
CA PRO A 231 -16.72 19.88 6.79
C PRO A 231 -17.59 20.08 5.56
N SER A 232 -17.95 18.98 4.89
CA SER A 232 -18.95 19.04 3.82
C SER A 232 -20.26 19.62 4.34
N LYS A 233 -20.91 20.46 3.55
CA LYS A 233 -22.17 21.11 3.92
C LYS A 233 -23.41 20.31 3.50
N ASP A 234 -23.21 19.21 2.77
CA ASP A 234 -24.31 18.40 2.24
C ASP A 234 -24.12 16.89 2.44
N PHE A 235 -24.96 16.31 3.29
CA PHE A 235 -25.01 14.87 3.51
C PHE A 235 -25.35 14.08 2.23
N ASN A 236 -26.04 14.67 1.25
CA ASN A 236 -26.34 14.02 -0.03
C ASN A 236 -25.13 13.90 -0.96
N GLU A 237 -24.06 14.66 -0.69
CA GLU A 237 -22.87 14.70 -1.54
C GLU A 237 -21.62 14.14 -0.83
N VAL A 238 -21.49 14.30 0.49
CA VAL A 238 -20.30 13.85 1.25
C VAL A 238 -19.93 12.38 1.00
N CYS A 239 -18.67 12.12 0.67
CA CYS A 239 -18.10 10.79 0.47
C CYS A 239 -17.22 10.38 1.64
N THR A 240 -16.37 11.29 2.12
CA THR A 240 -15.51 11.03 3.28
C THR A 240 -15.55 12.18 4.27
N MET A 241 -15.30 11.85 5.54
CA MET A 241 -15.05 12.81 6.61
C MET A 241 -13.75 12.46 7.33
N HIS A 242 -12.74 13.31 7.22
CA HIS A 242 -11.45 13.16 7.92
C HIS A 242 -11.45 13.91 9.26
N ALA A 243 -10.93 13.30 10.32
CA ALA A 243 -10.59 13.99 11.57
C ALA A 243 -9.28 14.81 11.48
N ASN A 244 -9.08 15.54 10.37
CA ASN A 244 -8.01 16.56 10.24
C ASN A 244 -8.28 17.76 11.17
N CYS A 245 -7.29 18.64 11.35
CA CYS A 245 -7.37 19.73 12.33
C CYS A 245 -7.74 19.29 13.77
N CYS A 246 -7.43 18.04 14.11
CA CYS A 246 -7.70 17.47 15.42
C CYS A 246 -6.44 16.86 16.01
N VAL A 247 -6.13 17.26 17.25
CA VAL A 247 -5.01 16.74 18.02
C VAL A 247 -5.54 15.83 19.12
N GLY A 248 -4.87 14.69 19.29
CA GLY A 248 -5.19 13.69 20.31
C GLY A 248 -6.13 12.61 19.79
N LEU A 249 -5.72 11.35 19.97
CA LEU A 249 -6.48 10.18 19.53
C LEU A 249 -7.87 10.12 20.18
N GLU A 250 -7.95 10.38 21.47
CA GLU A 250 -9.23 10.30 22.21
C GLU A 250 -10.25 11.31 21.65
N ASN A 251 -9.82 12.55 21.39
CA ASN A 251 -10.65 13.57 20.76
C ASN A 251 -11.13 13.14 19.38
N LYS A 252 -10.22 12.60 18.54
CA LYS A 252 -10.56 12.06 17.22
C LYS A 252 -11.62 10.97 17.34
N VAL A 253 -11.44 10.00 18.24
CA VAL A 253 -12.39 8.90 18.42
C VAL A 253 -13.77 9.40 18.89
N LEU A 254 -13.82 10.36 19.81
CA LEU A 254 -15.08 10.91 20.31
C LEU A 254 -15.84 11.64 19.19
N ASP A 255 -15.18 12.52 18.45
CA ASP A 255 -15.83 13.25 17.35
C ASP A 255 -16.17 12.32 16.17
N LEU A 256 -15.33 11.35 15.83
CA LEU A 256 -15.66 10.37 14.78
C LEU A 256 -16.87 9.50 15.12
N LYS A 257 -17.12 9.19 16.40
CA LYS A 257 -18.37 8.53 16.81
C LYS A 257 -19.58 9.41 16.53
N ILE A 258 -19.47 10.72 16.74
CA ILE A 258 -20.55 11.68 16.43
C ILE A 258 -20.76 11.73 14.90
N VAL A 259 -19.71 11.74 14.08
CA VAL A 259 -19.82 11.65 12.60
C VAL A 259 -20.65 10.44 12.18
N ILE A 260 -20.37 9.26 12.74
CA ILE A 260 -21.10 8.03 12.42
C ILE A 260 -22.55 8.09 12.91
N GLN A 261 -22.80 8.69 14.09
CA GLN A 261 -24.15 8.93 14.59
C GLN A 261 -24.95 9.84 13.65
N ASP A 262 -24.41 11.02 13.32
CA ASP A 262 -25.04 12.00 12.41
C ASP A 262 -25.37 11.37 11.05
N TRP A 263 -24.44 10.58 10.52
CA TRP A 263 -24.63 9.85 9.27
C TRP A 263 -25.74 8.78 9.38
N GLY A 264 -25.76 8.02 10.47
CA GLY A 264 -26.79 7.01 10.73
C GLY A 264 -28.18 7.64 10.85
N GLU A 265 -28.29 8.75 11.57
CA GLU A 265 -29.53 9.54 11.69
C GLU A 265 -29.99 10.02 10.32
N PHE A 266 -29.09 10.61 9.51
CA PHE A 266 -29.41 11.00 8.14
C PHE A 266 -29.87 9.82 7.29
N GLN A 267 -29.19 8.66 7.38
CA GLN A 267 -29.55 7.48 6.60
C GLN A 267 -30.93 6.92 6.96
N SER A 268 -31.38 7.10 8.21
CA SER A 268 -32.71 6.67 8.67
C SER A 268 -33.87 7.52 8.11
N LEU A 269 -33.58 8.69 7.54
CA LEU A 269 -34.60 9.60 7.02
C LEU A 269 -35.27 9.08 5.73
N PRO A 270 -36.57 9.34 5.54
CA PRO A 270 -37.26 9.14 4.26
C PRO A 270 -36.62 9.97 3.12
N PRO A 271 -36.68 9.53 1.86
CA PRO A 271 -36.07 10.24 0.72
C PRO A 271 -36.48 11.71 0.60
N ASN A 272 -37.76 12.02 0.85
CA ASN A 272 -38.29 13.39 0.79
C ASN A 272 -37.75 14.31 1.90
N GLN A 273 -37.22 13.73 2.98
CA GLN A 273 -36.58 14.47 4.06
C GLN A 273 -35.08 14.60 3.82
N LYS A 274 -34.40 13.57 3.28
CA LYS A 274 -32.98 13.65 2.88
C LYS A 274 -32.70 14.81 1.91
N SER A 275 -33.61 15.04 0.96
CA SER A 275 -33.51 16.17 0.02
C SER A 275 -33.72 17.55 0.67
N ARG A 276 -34.47 17.62 1.78
CA ARG A 276 -34.70 18.87 2.54
C ARG A 276 -33.62 19.11 3.60
N GLN A 277 -32.98 18.05 4.07
CA GLN A 277 -31.95 18.06 5.11
C GLN A 277 -30.53 18.08 4.51
N SER A 278 -30.42 18.40 3.22
CA SER A 278 -29.16 18.58 2.50
C SER A 278 -28.28 19.69 3.08
N GLN A 279 -28.81 20.61 3.89
CA GLN A 279 -28.00 21.63 4.59
C GLN A 279 -27.68 21.18 6.01
N ALA A 280 -27.01 20.05 6.11
CA ALA A 280 -26.74 19.44 7.39
C ALA A 280 -25.70 20.21 8.20
N LYS A 281 -25.97 20.35 9.50
CA LYS A 281 -24.98 20.82 10.46
C LYS A 281 -24.45 19.60 11.19
N TRP A 282 -23.22 19.21 10.89
CA TRP A 282 -22.51 18.20 11.66
C TRP A 282 -22.50 18.57 13.14
N GLY A 283 -22.64 17.57 14.00
CA GLY A 283 -22.45 17.69 15.45
C GLY A 283 -20.99 17.93 15.82
N VAL A 284 -20.05 17.80 14.87
CA VAL A 284 -18.60 17.91 15.05
C VAL A 284 -18.00 19.18 14.42
N PRO A 285 -16.79 19.56 14.86
CA PRO A 285 -16.05 19.04 16.02
C PRO A 285 -16.63 19.53 17.36
N GLN A 286 -16.59 18.70 18.40
CA GLN A 286 -16.90 19.10 19.79
C GLN A 286 -15.68 18.98 20.70
N HIS A 287 -14.92 17.89 20.53
CA HIS A 287 -13.75 17.58 21.35
C HIS A 287 -12.44 17.98 20.66
N CYS A 288 -12.42 17.92 19.33
CA CYS A 288 -11.31 18.43 18.54
C CYS A 288 -11.28 19.96 18.64
N SER A 289 -10.20 20.50 19.23
CA SER A 289 -9.96 21.93 19.29
C SER A 289 -8.84 22.33 18.34
N MET A 290 -9.08 23.38 17.54
CA MET A 290 -8.12 23.98 16.60
C MET A 290 -6.93 24.70 17.28
N TYR A 291 -6.61 24.41 18.55
CA TYR A 291 -5.46 25.05 19.19
C TYR A 291 -4.16 24.55 18.57
N TYR A 292 -3.69 25.33 17.59
CA TYR A 292 -2.31 25.45 17.12
C TYR A 292 -1.35 25.27 18.30
N HIS A 293 -0.56 24.20 18.29
CA HIS A 293 0.46 24.00 19.30
C HIS A 293 1.65 24.97 19.06
N PRO A 294 2.16 25.67 20.10
CA PRO A 294 3.27 26.62 19.98
C PRO A 294 4.63 26.03 19.55
N GLN A 295 4.76 24.72 19.32
CA GLN A 295 6.02 24.12 18.89
C GLN A 295 6.45 24.59 17.48
N GLU A 296 5.51 25.10 16.69
CA GLU A 296 5.77 25.66 15.35
C GLU A 296 6.52 27.01 15.37
N ARG A 297 6.60 27.70 16.51
CA ARG A 297 7.42 28.93 16.62
C ARG A 297 8.91 28.64 16.75
N LYS A 298 9.29 27.57 17.47
CA LYS A 298 10.71 27.27 17.69
C LYS A 298 11.47 26.93 16.41
N ILE A 299 10.82 26.27 15.44
CA ILE A 299 11.48 25.89 14.19
C ILE A 299 11.67 27.10 13.26
N LYS A 300 10.78 28.11 13.30
CA LYS A 300 10.96 29.35 12.53
C LYS A 300 12.04 30.26 13.13
N ASP A 301 12.17 30.29 14.45
CA ASP A 301 13.15 31.14 15.12
C ASP A 301 14.57 30.54 15.05
N GLU A 302 14.73 29.21 14.93
CA GLU A 302 16.04 28.55 14.76
C GLU A 302 16.57 28.56 13.31
N GLN A 303 15.74 28.89 12.30
CA GLN A 303 16.17 28.99 10.90
C GLN A 303 16.54 30.42 10.45
N HIS A 304 16.38 31.41 11.34
CA HIS A 304 16.75 32.81 11.10
C HIS A 304 17.92 33.31 11.96
N HIS A 305 18.71 32.40 12.55
CA HIS A 305 19.98 32.69 13.18
C HIS A 305 21.14 31.88 12.58
#